data_AF-A0AAW4AL64-F1
#
_entry.id   AF-A0AAW4AL64-F1
#
_cell.length_a   1.000
_cell.length_b   1.000
_cell.length_c   1.000
_cell.angle_alpha   90.00
_cell.angle_beta   90.00
_cell.angle_gamma   90.00
#
_symmetry.space_group_name_H-M   'P 1'
#
loop_
_entity.id
_entity.type
_entity.pdbx_description
1 polymer ?
#
loop_
_entity_poly.entity_id
_entity_poly.type
_entity_poly.pdbx_seq_one_letter_code
_entity_poly.pdbx_strand_id
1 'polypeptide(L)'
;MSPKELHQLIQQLQPKWSADGSKLQATAVLDEALLRALTQGVEDNFIHEMVTINGNLRVRKLETVNEAQYGKDISFEFNFRGEVAPVFSSIEKLVQANPVTPPKSFIIYQSADSNSFYDSMDDECNPSGEIKHYLEISEIWKTLKGCCDHSGSIAEITFLYRKKLTLRSIYNPKVLKQEFDGLDRFTRILKDLDSDSHKDGKTHILQNSLVGLLGHIPEKERFEYLLLNFTKFTSRFDDAYHAYVVGFSFDDLRKEHEERYREYMVKINDIVSSSLIKALMIPGALYLTATRTLAIQSSKSLANATEAGIVNVGIGIAAIAICMIYWWILCNESSSLSSIKVEYKSLMGRLRDKSADAHRAIEDYIEVLDKKITNAESAIGMLKVINVISVLASVIWVLWRFFA
;
A
#
# COMPACT_ATOMS: atom_id res chain seq x y z
N MET A 1 6.96 28.53 35.38
CA MET A 1 6.46 27.28 36.01
C MET A 1 6.09 26.29 34.92
N SER A 2 6.48 25.02 35.03
CA SER A 2 6.08 23.96 34.08
C SER A 2 4.62 23.54 34.28
N PRO A 3 3.94 22.94 33.27
CA PRO A 3 2.58 22.41 33.44
C PRO A 3 2.45 21.39 34.59
N LYS A 4 3.51 20.60 34.85
CA LYS A 4 3.61 19.62 35.94
C LYS A 4 3.68 20.29 37.31
N GLU A 5 4.48 21.34 37.45
CA GLU A 5 4.55 22.17 38.66
C GLU A 5 3.21 22.87 38.96
N LEU A 6 2.53 23.37 37.91
CA LEU A 6 1.21 23.96 38.03
C LEU A 6 0.17 22.94 38.52
N HIS A 7 0.22 21.72 37.99
CA HIS A 7 -0.68 20.64 38.44
C HIS A 7 -0.44 20.28 39.91
N GLN A 8 0.82 20.17 40.34
CA GLN A 8 1.18 19.92 41.75
C GLN A 8 0.70 21.05 42.67
N LEU A 9 0.86 22.30 42.24
CA LEU A 9 0.38 23.47 42.97
C LEU A 9 -1.14 23.45 43.13
N ILE A 10 -1.88 23.12 42.06
CA ILE A 10 -3.35 22.98 42.11
C ILE A 10 -3.76 21.85 43.06
N GLN A 11 -3.05 20.72 43.07
CA GLN A 11 -3.34 19.60 43.98
C GLN A 11 -3.13 19.99 45.45
N GLN A 12 -2.03 20.70 45.76
CA GLN A 12 -1.73 21.15 47.12
C GLN A 12 -2.77 22.14 47.63
N LEU A 13 -3.22 23.06 46.78
CA LEU A 13 -4.09 24.17 47.17
C LEU A 13 -5.58 23.82 47.19
N GLN A 14 -5.98 22.70 46.59
CA GLN A 14 -7.36 22.22 46.48
C GLN A 14 -8.39 23.34 46.18
N PRO A 15 -8.17 24.12 45.11
CA PRO A 15 -8.99 25.28 44.85
C PRO A 15 -10.42 24.88 44.45
N LYS A 16 -11.39 25.78 44.60
CA LYS A 16 -12.80 25.56 44.29
C LYS A 16 -13.24 26.46 43.14
N TRP A 17 -14.10 25.93 42.27
CA TRP A 17 -14.73 26.73 41.22
C TRP A 17 -15.71 27.73 41.82
N SER A 18 -15.76 28.94 41.25
CA SER A 18 -16.81 29.91 41.52
C SER A 18 -18.17 29.36 41.08
N ALA A 19 -19.26 29.89 41.63
CA ALA A 19 -20.63 29.44 41.28
C ALA A 19 -20.93 29.51 39.77
N ASP A 20 -20.29 30.43 39.05
CA ASP A 20 -20.42 30.60 37.59
C ASP A 20 -19.43 29.73 36.79
N GLY A 21 -18.55 28.98 37.46
CA GLY A 21 -17.55 28.11 36.85
C GLY A 21 -16.51 28.84 35.98
N SER A 22 -16.39 30.16 36.18
CA SER A 22 -15.55 31.07 35.39
C SER A 22 -14.19 31.32 36.04
N LYS A 23 -14.07 31.06 37.35
CA LYS A 23 -12.88 31.30 38.16
C LYS A 23 -12.66 30.11 39.10
N LEU A 24 -11.41 29.83 39.41
CA LEU A 24 -11.01 28.87 40.44
C LEU A 24 -10.32 29.68 41.53
N GLN A 25 -10.72 29.46 42.77
CA GLN A 25 -10.24 30.21 43.92
C GLN A 25 -9.66 29.23 44.94
N ALA A 26 -8.47 29.52 45.45
CA ALA A 26 -7.89 28.78 46.57
C ALA A 26 -7.91 29.65 47.82
N THR A 27 -8.00 28.98 48.97
CA THR A 27 -7.70 29.59 50.28
C THR A 27 -6.66 28.72 50.95
N ALA A 28 -5.53 29.31 51.36
CA ALA A 28 -4.45 28.61 52.02
C ALA A 28 -3.85 29.47 53.13
N VAL A 29 -3.15 28.84 54.07
CA VAL A 29 -2.41 29.56 55.12
C VAL A 29 -1.12 30.10 54.50
N LEU A 30 -0.88 31.40 54.65
CA LEU A 30 0.30 32.04 54.10
C LEU A 30 1.56 31.62 54.86
N ASP A 31 2.47 30.94 54.17
CA ASP A 31 3.84 30.67 54.60
C ASP A 31 4.86 31.19 53.56
N GLU A 32 6.15 31.13 53.89
CA GLU A 32 7.22 31.63 53.02
C GLU A 32 7.29 30.87 51.68
N ALA A 33 7.03 29.56 51.70
CA ALA A 33 7.13 28.71 50.51
C ALA A 33 5.98 29.01 49.53
N LEU A 34 4.76 29.16 50.05
CA LEU A 34 3.57 29.56 49.33
C LEU A 34 3.72 30.98 48.79
N LEU A 35 4.25 31.93 49.57
CA LEU A 35 4.47 33.29 49.08
C LEU A 35 5.42 33.31 47.87
N ARG A 36 6.48 32.51 47.88
CA ARG A 36 7.39 32.36 46.72
C ARG A 36 6.67 31.74 45.52
N ALA A 37 5.90 30.67 45.73
CA ALA A 37 5.15 30.00 44.67
C ALA A 37 4.07 30.91 44.05
N LEU A 38 3.37 31.70 44.87
CA LEU A 38 2.35 32.64 44.41
C LEU A 38 2.98 33.83 43.67
N THR A 39 4.12 34.34 44.13
CA THR A 39 4.86 35.43 43.44
C THR A 39 5.31 34.96 42.06
N GLN A 40 5.89 33.77 41.96
CA GLN A 40 6.23 33.15 40.67
C GLN A 40 4.98 32.95 39.80
N GLY A 41 3.87 32.52 40.40
CA GLY A 41 2.59 32.34 39.70
C GLY A 41 1.99 33.65 39.18
N VAL A 42 2.23 34.78 39.84
CA VAL A 42 1.84 36.11 39.33
C VAL A 42 2.74 36.55 38.18
N GLU A 43 4.06 36.38 38.30
CA GLU A 43 5.02 36.68 37.22
C GLU A 43 4.71 35.89 35.94
N ASP A 44 4.34 34.63 36.11
CA ASP A 44 3.95 33.72 35.02
C ASP A 44 2.48 33.92 34.56
N ASN A 45 1.78 34.96 35.04
CA ASN A 45 0.39 35.29 34.71
C ASN A 45 -0.66 34.21 35.07
N PHE A 46 -0.37 33.26 35.97
CA PHE A 46 -1.28 32.22 36.42
C PHE A 46 -2.18 32.61 37.58
N ILE A 47 -1.76 33.57 38.39
CA ILE A 47 -2.50 34.00 39.57
C ILE A 47 -2.84 35.46 39.40
N HIS A 48 -4.08 35.81 39.71
CA HIS A 48 -4.49 37.20 39.68
C HIS A 48 -3.68 37.98 40.72
N GLU A 49 -3.13 39.13 40.33
CA GLU A 49 -2.35 40.01 41.22
C GLU A 49 -3.09 40.43 42.51
N MET A 50 -4.43 40.29 42.52
CA MET A 50 -5.26 40.68 43.64
C MET A 50 -5.54 39.47 44.53
N VAL A 51 -5.08 39.57 45.77
CA VAL A 51 -5.25 38.55 46.79
C VAL A 51 -5.92 39.14 48.03
N THR A 52 -6.74 38.33 48.70
CA THR A 52 -7.49 38.74 49.89
C THR A 52 -6.94 38.03 51.11
N ILE A 53 -6.49 38.77 52.11
CA ILE A 53 -5.96 38.21 53.37
C ILE A 53 -7.01 38.39 54.48
N ASN A 54 -7.34 37.29 55.19
CA ASN A 54 -8.37 37.22 56.23
C ASN A 54 -9.73 37.82 55.80
N GLY A 55 -10.13 37.62 54.54
CA GLY A 55 -11.42 38.06 54.00
C GLY A 55 -11.61 39.57 53.80
N ASN A 56 -10.73 40.42 54.35
CA ASN A 56 -10.95 41.86 54.43
C ASN A 56 -9.84 42.70 53.75
N LEU A 57 -8.59 42.24 53.73
CA LEU A 57 -7.49 43.03 53.18
C LEU A 57 -7.23 42.63 51.72
N ARG A 58 -7.59 43.50 50.76
CA ARG A 58 -7.23 43.32 49.35
C ARG A 58 -5.86 43.92 49.08
N VAL A 59 -4.91 43.05 48.77
CA VAL A 59 -3.56 43.45 48.39
C VAL A 59 -3.47 43.40 46.87
N ARG A 60 -3.05 44.51 46.25
CA ARG A 60 -2.94 44.65 44.77
C ARG A 60 -1.64 44.08 44.19
N LYS A 61 -0.61 43.89 45.01
CA LYS A 61 0.69 43.34 44.61
C LYS A 61 1.20 42.39 45.68
N LEU A 62 1.45 41.13 45.32
CA LEU A 62 1.96 40.12 46.25
C LEU A 62 3.30 40.51 46.90
N GLU A 63 4.09 41.35 46.22
CA GLU A 63 5.36 41.92 46.73
C GLU A 63 5.21 42.73 48.03
N THR A 64 3.99 43.18 48.37
CA THR A 64 3.72 43.97 49.58
C THR A 64 3.35 43.13 50.80
N VAL A 65 3.33 41.80 50.64
CA VAL A 65 3.06 40.83 51.70
C VAL A 65 4.35 40.55 52.45
N ASN A 66 4.40 40.89 53.75
CA ASN A 66 5.58 40.74 54.60
C ASN A 66 5.42 39.58 55.60
N GLU A 67 6.52 39.19 56.25
CA GLU A 67 6.55 38.12 57.28
C GLU A 67 5.53 38.29 58.41
N ALA A 68 5.15 39.53 58.74
CA ALA A 68 4.11 39.84 59.73
C ALA A 68 2.68 39.38 59.34
N GLN A 69 2.49 38.92 58.10
CA GLN A 69 1.23 38.40 57.60
C GLN A 69 1.23 36.86 57.50
N TYR A 70 2.35 36.20 57.80
CA TYR A 70 2.42 34.74 57.86
C TYR A 70 1.45 34.17 58.90
N GLY A 71 0.88 33.01 58.59
CA GLY A 71 -0.15 32.36 59.40
C GLY A 71 -1.58 32.89 59.19
N LYS A 72 -1.79 33.81 58.26
CA LYS A 72 -3.14 34.30 57.87
C LYS A 72 -3.67 33.55 56.65
N ASP A 73 -4.99 33.45 56.54
CA ASP A 73 -5.64 32.84 55.38
C ASP A 73 -5.58 33.80 54.19
N ILE A 74 -4.92 33.37 53.11
CA ILE A 74 -4.88 34.07 51.83
C ILE A 74 -5.83 33.40 50.84
N SER A 75 -6.71 34.20 50.24
CA SER A 75 -7.61 33.79 49.17
C SER A 75 -7.19 34.44 47.85
N PHE A 76 -7.02 33.65 46.81
CA PHE A 76 -6.53 34.11 45.51
C PHE A 76 -7.24 33.43 44.36
N GLU A 77 -7.31 34.13 43.23
CA GLU A 77 -7.93 33.62 42.00
C GLU A 77 -6.86 33.24 41.00
N PHE A 78 -7.06 32.14 40.30
CA PHE A 78 -6.20 31.73 39.20
C PHE A 78 -6.70 32.32 37.85
N ASN A 79 -5.76 32.63 36.96
CA ASN A 79 -5.97 33.17 35.62
C ASN A 79 -5.77 32.06 34.57
N PHE A 80 -6.86 31.39 34.18
CA PHE A 80 -6.84 30.17 33.36
C PHE A 80 -6.72 30.39 31.85
N ARG A 81 -6.61 31.63 31.40
CA ARG A 81 -6.41 31.97 29.98
C ARG A 81 -4.93 32.12 29.61
N GLY A 82 -4.02 31.88 30.56
CA GLY A 82 -2.56 32.07 30.41
C GLY A 82 -1.84 31.05 29.54
N GLU A 83 -0.68 31.45 29.03
CA GLU A 83 0.08 30.91 27.89
C GLU A 83 0.66 29.48 28.04
N VAL A 84 0.59 28.86 29.22
CA VAL A 84 1.33 27.62 29.52
C VAL A 84 0.49 26.35 29.45
N ALA A 85 -0.69 26.31 30.07
CA ALA A 85 -1.62 25.19 29.98
C ALA A 85 -3.07 25.62 30.36
N PRO A 86 -4.06 25.48 29.47
CA PRO A 86 -5.45 25.75 29.80
C PRO A 86 -6.00 24.74 30.82
N VAL A 87 -6.78 25.26 31.77
CA VAL A 87 -7.46 24.45 32.80
C VAL A 87 -8.96 24.42 32.53
N PHE A 88 -9.53 23.22 32.51
CA PHE A 88 -10.94 22.97 32.26
C PHE A 88 -11.59 22.37 33.50
N SER A 89 -12.86 22.73 33.75
CA SER A 89 -13.62 22.17 34.88
C SER A 89 -14.09 20.73 34.62
N SER A 90 -14.15 20.31 33.35
CA SER A 90 -14.52 18.96 32.94
C SER A 90 -14.06 18.70 31.51
N ILE A 91 -14.04 17.42 31.10
CA ILE A 91 -13.64 17.04 29.74
C ILE A 91 -14.63 17.55 28.68
N GLU A 92 -15.91 17.72 29.02
CA GLU A 92 -16.90 18.26 28.09
C GLU A 92 -16.60 19.71 27.71
N LYS A 93 -16.09 20.52 28.64
CA LYS A 93 -15.66 21.89 28.34
C LYS A 93 -14.42 21.91 27.44
N LEU A 94 -13.51 20.95 27.63
CA LEU A 94 -12.35 20.78 26.75
C LEU A 94 -12.80 20.45 25.32
N VAL A 95 -13.71 19.47 25.16
CA VAL A 95 -14.26 19.08 23.86
C VAL A 95 -15.03 20.23 23.20
N GLN A 96 -15.79 21.01 23.96
CA GLN A 96 -16.52 22.17 23.43
C GLN A 96 -15.59 23.26 22.91
N ALA A 97 -14.47 23.51 23.61
CA ALA A 97 -13.48 24.50 23.18
C ALA A 97 -12.62 23.98 22.01
N ASN A 98 -12.24 22.69 22.06
CA ASN A 98 -11.29 22.05 21.17
C ASN A 98 -11.78 20.63 20.81
N PRO A 99 -12.69 20.45 19.86
CA PRO A 99 -13.30 19.14 19.62
C PRO A 99 -12.33 18.10 19.05
N VAL A 100 -11.37 18.51 18.22
CA VAL A 100 -10.47 17.59 17.50
C VAL A 100 -9.00 18.02 17.50
N THR A 101 -8.70 19.17 18.11
CA THR A 101 -7.36 19.77 18.18
C THR A 101 -6.95 19.97 19.64
N PRO A 102 -6.46 18.92 20.32
CA PRO A 102 -6.06 19.02 21.72
C PRO A 102 -4.94 20.06 21.89
N PRO A 103 -4.98 20.88 22.94
CA PRO A 103 -3.82 21.68 23.35
C PRO A 103 -2.60 20.80 23.64
N LYS A 104 -1.38 21.35 23.51
CA LYS A 104 -0.14 20.62 23.80
C LYS A 104 -0.10 20.10 25.24
N SER A 105 -0.64 20.87 26.17
CA SER A 105 -0.79 20.53 27.58
C SER A 105 -2.14 21.07 28.06
N PHE A 106 -2.81 20.35 28.95
CA PHE A 106 -4.04 20.82 29.60
C PHE A 106 -4.26 20.13 30.94
N ILE A 107 -5.03 20.79 31.80
CA ILE A 107 -5.42 20.25 33.11
C ILE A 107 -6.95 20.18 33.16
N ILE A 108 -7.48 19.06 33.60
CA ILE A 108 -8.90 18.93 33.96
C ILE A 108 -8.95 18.84 35.48
N TYR A 109 -9.61 19.82 36.11
CA TYR A 109 -9.72 19.89 37.56
C TYR A 109 -11.19 20.06 37.94
N GLN A 110 -11.77 19.03 38.54
CA GLN A 110 -13.15 19.05 39.02
C GLN A 110 -13.19 19.17 40.55
N SER A 111 -12.34 18.42 41.24
CA SER A 111 -12.13 18.46 42.69
C SER A 111 -10.74 17.89 43.04
N ALA A 112 -10.36 17.95 44.32
CA ALA A 112 -9.11 17.38 44.80
C ALA A 112 -8.96 15.89 44.44
N ASP A 113 -10.06 15.13 44.46
CA ASP A 113 -10.10 13.69 44.16
C ASP A 113 -10.27 13.37 42.67
N SER A 114 -10.70 14.35 41.86
CA SER A 114 -10.96 14.19 40.42
C SER A 114 -10.23 15.28 39.63
N ASN A 115 -8.92 15.11 39.55
CA ASN A 115 -8.02 15.91 38.75
C ASN A 115 -7.22 15.02 37.80
N SER A 116 -6.93 15.54 36.61
CA SER A 116 -6.13 14.85 35.61
C SER A 116 -5.35 15.86 34.80
N PHE A 117 -4.13 15.49 34.45
CA PHE A 117 -3.19 16.31 33.71
C PHE A 117 -2.75 15.56 32.45
N TYR A 118 -2.59 16.30 31.37
CA TYR A 118 -1.99 15.80 30.14
C TYR A 118 -0.96 16.79 29.63
N ASP A 119 0.22 16.28 29.27
CA ASP A 119 1.25 17.04 28.56
C ASP A 119 1.88 16.15 27.50
N SER A 120 1.79 16.59 26.25
CA SER A 120 2.37 15.92 25.08
C SER A 120 3.89 15.79 25.12
N MET A 121 4.58 16.54 25.98
CA MET A 121 6.04 16.52 26.12
C MET A 121 6.52 15.66 27.30
N ASP A 122 5.63 15.14 28.13
CA ASP A 122 5.97 14.29 29.29
C ASP A 122 5.71 12.82 28.93
N ASP A 123 6.77 12.06 28.65
CA ASP A 123 6.70 10.63 28.30
C ASP A 123 6.13 9.75 29.43
N GLU A 124 6.11 10.24 30.68
CA GLU A 124 5.48 9.53 31.81
C GLU A 124 3.95 9.67 31.83
N CYS A 125 3.40 10.59 31.02
CA CYS A 125 1.98 10.87 30.97
C CYS A 125 1.25 9.79 30.16
N ASN A 126 0.68 8.79 30.84
CA ASN A 126 -0.10 7.73 30.19
C ASN A 126 -1.61 8.04 30.30
N PRO A 127 -2.24 8.67 29.29
CA PRO A 127 -3.65 9.01 29.35
C PRO A 127 -4.51 7.75 29.41
N SER A 128 -5.49 7.74 30.30
CA SER A 128 -6.44 6.64 30.47
C SER A 128 -7.89 7.15 30.50
N GLY A 129 -8.84 6.25 30.25
CA GLY A 129 -10.27 6.58 30.22
C GLY A 129 -10.63 7.59 29.14
N GLU A 130 -11.47 8.56 29.49
CA GLU A 130 -12.06 9.52 28.55
C GLU A 130 -11.00 10.43 27.87
N ILE A 131 -9.87 10.70 28.55
CA ILE A 131 -8.77 11.50 27.98
C ILE A 131 -8.08 10.75 26.85
N LYS A 132 -7.83 9.45 27.04
CA LYS A 132 -7.27 8.58 26.00
C LYS A 132 -8.17 8.60 24.77
N HIS A 133 -9.46 8.37 24.96
CA HIS A 133 -10.45 8.36 23.88
C HIS A 133 -10.55 9.72 23.17
N TYR A 134 -10.39 10.84 23.89
CA TYR A 134 -10.34 12.17 23.27
C TYR A 134 -9.12 12.35 22.35
N LEU A 135 -7.94 11.87 22.78
CA LEU A 135 -6.73 11.90 21.95
C LEU A 135 -6.86 10.99 20.72
N GLU A 136 -7.47 9.80 20.88
CA GLU A 136 -7.77 8.88 19.78
C GLU A 136 -8.71 9.52 18.74
N ILE A 137 -9.76 10.23 19.17
CA ILE A 137 -10.64 10.99 18.26
C ILE A 137 -9.85 12.04 17.47
N SER A 138 -8.92 12.74 18.14
CA SER A 138 -8.05 13.70 17.47
C SER A 138 -7.16 13.04 16.42
N GLU A 139 -6.61 11.86 16.71
CA GLU A 139 -5.82 11.08 15.76
C GLU A 139 -6.66 10.63 14.56
N ILE A 140 -7.87 10.11 14.80
CA ILE A 140 -8.83 9.75 13.74
C ILE A 140 -9.07 10.95 12.84
N TRP A 141 -9.37 12.12 13.43
CA TRP A 141 -9.61 13.34 12.66
C TRP A 141 -8.40 13.77 11.84
N LYS A 142 -7.20 13.73 12.43
CA LYS A 142 -5.93 14.06 11.76
C LYS A 142 -5.71 13.15 10.55
N THR A 143 -5.92 11.84 10.71
CA THR A 143 -5.76 10.85 9.64
C THR A 143 -6.80 11.06 8.53
N LEU A 144 -8.06 11.30 8.88
CA LEU A 144 -9.12 11.65 7.92
C LEU A 144 -8.80 12.93 7.15
N LYS A 145 -8.28 13.95 7.85
CA LYS A 145 -7.86 15.22 7.24
C LYS A 145 -6.69 15.04 6.27
N GLY A 146 -5.75 14.14 6.56
CA GLY A 146 -4.66 13.79 5.64
C GLY A 146 -5.14 13.17 4.32
N CYS A 147 -6.34 12.59 4.30
CA CYS A 147 -6.91 11.93 3.13
C CYS A 147 -8.04 12.74 2.45
N CYS A 148 -8.32 13.96 2.92
CA CYS A 148 -9.45 14.76 2.40
C CYS A 148 -9.06 15.57 1.16
N ASP A 149 -10.04 15.84 0.29
CA ASP A 149 -9.84 16.64 -0.92
C ASP A 149 -9.83 18.15 -0.60
N HIS A 150 -10.61 18.56 0.40
CA HIS A 150 -10.69 19.95 0.83
C HIS A 150 -10.93 20.07 2.34
N SER A 151 -10.11 20.89 3.00
CA SER A 151 -10.32 21.33 4.38
C SER A 151 -10.83 22.77 4.34
N GLY A 152 -12.13 22.97 4.56
CA GLY A 152 -12.74 24.31 4.53
C GLY A 152 -12.34 25.16 5.74
N SER A 153 -12.42 24.57 6.93
CA SER A 153 -11.97 25.15 8.20
C SER A 153 -11.17 24.12 9.01
N ILE A 154 -10.67 24.50 10.19
CA ILE A 154 -10.01 23.55 11.12
C ILE A 154 -10.97 22.41 11.52
N ALA A 155 -12.27 22.70 11.55
CA ALA A 155 -13.34 21.84 12.04
C ALA A 155 -14.16 21.15 10.93
N GLU A 156 -13.80 21.33 9.66
CA GLU A 156 -14.58 20.80 8.53
C GLU A 156 -13.66 20.20 7.45
N ILE A 157 -13.95 18.95 7.09
CA ILE A 157 -13.28 18.22 6.02
C ILE A 157 -14.31 17.72 5.00
N THR A 158 -13.95 17.78 3.72
CA THR A 158 -14.81 17.36 2.61
C THR A 158 -14.09 16.37 1.70
N PHE A 159 -14.82 15.33 1.31
CA PHE A 159 -14.44 14.29 0.37
C PHE A 159 -15.31 14.38 -0.89
N LEU A 160 -14.72 14.26 -2.07
CA LEU A 160 -15.34 14.58 -3.36
C LEU A 160 -15.40 13.42 -4.36
N TYR A 161 -14.86 12.23 -4.05
CA TYR A 161 -14.67 11.16 -5.03
C TYR A 161 -15.94 10.71 -5.80
N ARG A 162 -16.90 10.03 -5.16
CA ARG A 162 -18.15 9.57 -5.83
C ARG A 162 -19.37 10.40 -5.47
N LYS A 163 -19.43 10.83 -4.22
CA LYS A 163 -20.51 11.64 -3.66
C LYS A 163 -19.86 12.59 -2.68
N LYS A 164 -20.21 13.88 -2.77
CA LYS A 164 -19.74 14.88 -1.80
C LYS A 164 -20.13 14.43 -0.40
N LEU A 165 -19.14 14.27 0.47
CA LEU A 165 -19.31 13.97 1.89
C LEU A 165 -18.55 15.00 2.71
N THR A 166 -19.28 15.76 3.51
CA THR A 166 -18.71 16.75 4.42
C THR A 166 -18.87 16.24 5.86
N LEU A 167 -17.78 16.30 6.63
CA LEU A 167 -17.74 16.00 8.06
C LEU A 167 -17.38 17.27 8.83
N ARG A 168 -18.12 17.52 9.91
CA ARG A 168 -17.83 18.57 10.89
C ARG A 168 -17.39 17.93 12.19
N SER A 169 -16.45 18.56 12.90
CA SER A 169 -15.93 18.08 14.18
C SER A 169 -16.93 18.28 15.34
N ILE A 170 -18.16 17.81 15.17
CA ILE A 170 -19.27 17.94 16.12
C ILE A 170 -19.63 16.53 16.59
N TYR A 171 -19.58 16.33 17.90
CA TYR A 171 -19.98 15.07 18.54
C TYR A 171 -20.37 15.30 20.00
N ASN A 172 -21.19 14.41 20.53
CA ASN A 172 -21.54 14.40 21.94
C ASN A 172 -20.37 13.87 22.80
N PRO A 173 -19.95 14.56 23.88
CA PRO A 173 -18.89 14.07 24.77
C PRO A 173 -19.14 12.68 25.37
N LYS A 174 -20.39 12.21 25.41
CA LYS A 174 -20.73 10.84 25.84
C LYS A 174 -20.01 9.75 25.04
N VAL A 175 -19.59 10.05 23.81
CA VAL A 175 -18.82 9.15 22.95
C VAL A 175 -17.44 8.81 23.57
N LEU A 176 -16.89 9.68 24.42
CA LEU A 176 -15.61 9.44 25.11
C LEU A 176 -15.64 8.25 26.08
N LYS A 177 -16.81 7.66 26.35
CA LYS A 177 -16.94 6.45 27.17
C LYS A 177 -16.78 5.16 26.38
N GLN A 178 -16.72 5.25 25.05
CA GLN A 178 -16.59 4.13 24.15
C GLN A 178 -15.12 3.90 23.76
N GLU A 179 -14.76 2.64 23.62
CA GLU A 179 -13.46 2.24 23.09
C GLU A 179 -13.45 2.26 21.55
N PHE A 180 -12.37 2.77 20.96
CA PHE A 180 -12.20 2.87 19.50
C PHE A 180 -11.41 1.69 18.94
N ASP A 181 -11.94 0.48 19.13
CA ASP A 181 -11.34 -0.74 18.62
C ASP A 181 -11.11 -0.66 17.12
N GLY A 182 -9.86 -0.87 16.70
CA GLY A 182 -9.44 -0.82 15.30
C GLY A 182 -8.79 0.49 14.85
N LEU A 183 -8.54 1.44 15.76
CA LEU A 183 -7.71 2.61 15.46
C LEU A 183 -6.33 2.20 14.95
N ASP A 184 -5.65 1.26 15.60
CA ASP A 184 -4.34 0.76 15.16
C ASP A 184 -4.37 0.22 13.73
N ARG A 185 -5.44 -0.53 13.38
CA ARG A 185 -5.63 -1.06 12.02
C ARG A 185 -5.85 0.08 11.03
N PHE A 186 -6.71 1.03 11.37
CA PHE A 186 -7.02 2.20 10.55
C PHE A 186 -5.77 3.04 10.27
N THR A 187 -5.05 3.43 11.32
CA THR A 187 -3.81 4.21 11.20
C THR A 187 -2.75 3.42 10.44
N ARG A 188 -2.60 2.10 10.65
CA ARG A 188 -1.64 1.28 9.92
C ARG A 188 -1.90 1.22 8.42
N ILE A 189 -3.15 1.04 8.00
CA ILE A 189 -3.50 1.00 6.56
C ILE A 189 -3.21 2.35 5.89
N LEU A 190 -3.49 3.44 6.59
CA LEU A 190 -3.31 4.81 6.10
C LEU A 190 -1.93 5.40 6.45
N LYS A 191 -1.03 4.61 7.02
CA LYS A 191 0.35 5.03 7.28
C LYS A 191 1.11 5.10 5.96
N ASP A 192 2.06 6.03 5.87
CA ASP A 192 3.02 6.15 4.77
C ASP A 192 2.38 6.40 3.38
N LEU A 193 1.28 7.17 3.35
CA LEU A 193 0.60 7.55 2.11
C LEU A 193 1.51 8.25 1.09
N ASP A 194 2.57 8.95 1.53
CA ASP A 194 3.43 9.73 0.63
C ASP A 194 4.46 8.91 -0.16
N SER A 195 4.71 7.66 0.22
CA SER A 195 5.65 6.75 -0.46
C SER A 195 4.97 5.50 -1.07
N ASP A 196 3.65 5.39 -0.92
CA ASP A 196 2.88 4.20 -1.32
C ASP A 196 2.35 4.32 -2.76
N SER A 197 2.63 3.31 -3.59
CA SER A 197 2.07 3.15 -4.94
C SER A 197 0.53 3.12 -4.97
N HIS A 198 -0.12 2.91 -3.82
CA HIS A 198 -1.56 2.82 -3.66
C HIS A 198 -2.19 4.00 -2.91
N LYS A 199 -1.49 5.14 -2.75
CA LYS A 199 -2.01 6.34 -2.06
C LYS A 199 -3.44 6.70 -2.49
N ASP A 200 -3.66 6.85 -3.79
CA ASP A 200 -4.96 7.23 -4.36
C ASP A 200 -5.99 6.11 -4.17
N GLY A 201 -5.58 4.85 -4.30
CA GLY A 201 -6.42 3.67 -4.07
C GLY A 201 -6.94 3.61 -2.63
N LYS A 202 -6.03 3.71 -1.65
CA LYS A 202 -6.36 3.76 -0.21
C LYS A 202 -7.32 4.91 0.09
N THR A 203 -7.05 6.09 -0.44
CA THR A 203 -7.89 7.28 -0.26
C THR A 203 -9.29 7.07 -0.85
N HIS A 204 -9.41 6.55 -2.07
CA HIS A 204 -10.71 6.27 -2.68
C HIS A 204 -11.51 5.18 -1.92
N ILE A 205 -10.85 4.14 -1.42
CA ILE A 205 -11.48 3.08 -0.63
C ILE A 205 -11.99 3.64 0.70
N LEU A 206 -11.19 4.51 1.34
CA LEU A 206 -11.59 5.23 2.54
C LEU A 206 -12.84 6.08 2.27
N GLN A 207 -12.82 6.89 1.22
CA GLN A 207 -13.94 7.75 0.84
C GLN A 207 -15.20 6.94 0.54
N ASN A 208 -15.09 5.81 -0.17
CA ASN A 208 -16.22 4.92 -0.44
C ASN A 208 -16.78 4.31 0.85
N SER A 209 -15.92 3.90 1.78
CA SER A 209 -16.32 3.33 3.06
C SER A 209 -17.06 4.38 3.92
N LEU A 210 -16.57 5.62 3.92
CA LEU A 210 -17.21 6.75 4.59
C LEU A 210 -18.58 7.08 3.97
N VAL A 211 -18.68 7.16 2.64
CA VAL A 211 -19.95 7.42 1.93
C VAL A 211 -20.94 6.29 2.18
N GLY A 212 -20.50 5.03 2.19
CA GLY A 212 -21.35 3.87 2.45
C GLY A 212 -21.94 3.88 3.87
N LEU A 213 -21.19 4.38 4.86
CA LEU A 213 -21.66 4.48 6.23
C LEU A 213 -22.47 5.76 6.51
N LEU A 214 -22.02 6.91 6.00
CA LEU A 214 -22.51 8.24 6.39
C LEU A 214 -23.37 8.93 5.34
N GLY A 215 -23.48 8.36 4.13
CA GLY A 215 -24.12 9.01 2.98
C GLY A 215 -25.63 9.24 3.12
N HIS A 216 -26.28 8.62 4.11
CA HIS A 216 -27.69 8.78 4.47
C HIS A 216 -27.89 9.56 5.79
N ILE A 217 -26.80 9.88 6.50
CA ILE A 217 -26.82 10.56 7.80
C ILE A 217 -26.77 12.09 7.57
N PRO A 218 -27.57 12.88 8.32
CA PRO A 218 -27.50 14.34 8.30
C PRO A 218 -26.11 14.86 8.64
N GLU A 219 -25.65 15.90 7.96
CA GLU A 219 -24.26 16.41 8.06
C GLU A 219 -23.80 16.70 9.49
N LYS A 220 -24.69 17.23 10.34
CA LYS A 220 -24.40 17.56 11.74
C LYS A 220 -24.12 16.34 12.63
N GLU A 221 -24.60 15.16 12.24
CA GLU A 221 -24.55 13.93 13.04
C GLU A 221 -23.52 12.93 12.49
N ARG A 222 -22.94 13.19 11.31
CA ARG A 222 -22.05 12.23 10.63
C ARG A 222 -20.81 11.85 11.43
N PHE A 223 -20.16 12.82 12.05
CA PHE A 223 -18.92 12.54 12.78
C PHE A 223 -19.20 11.77 14.07
N GLU A 224 -20.22 12.18 14.84
CA GLU A 224 -20.70 11.40 15.98
C GLU A 224 -21.08 9.96 15.60
N TYR A 225 -21.84 9.80 14.51
CA TYR A 225 -22.24 8.48 14.02
C TYR A 225 -21.05 7.62 13.58
N LEU A 226 -20.03 8.23 12.95
CA LEU A 226 -18.79 7.56 12.59
C LEU A 226 -18.06 7.04 13.83
N LEU A 227 -17.94 7.87 14.87
CA LEU A 227 -17.27 7.50 16.12
C LEU A 227 -18.01 6.36 16.84
N LEU A 228 -19.34 6.45 16.96
CA LEU A 228 -20.15 5.40 17.57
C LEU A 228 -20.05 4.06 16.82
N ASN A 229 -19.83 4.09 15.51
CA ASN A 229 -19.73 2.90 14.65
C ASN A 229 -18.29 2.65 14.16
N PHE A 230 -17.28 3.15 14.87
CA PHE A 230 -15.91 3.19 14.36
C PHE A 230 -15.35 1.79 14.10
N THR A 231 -15.55 0.83 15.00
CA THR A 231 -15.11 -0.56 14.82
C THR A 231 -15.70 -1.22 13.57
N LYS A 232 -16.99 -0.96 13.30
CA LYS A 232 -17.67 -1.46 12.10
C LYS A 232 -17.15 -0.78 10.83
N PHE A 233 -16.89 0.51 10.92
CA PHE A 233 -16.27 1.27 9.84
C PHE A 233 -14.88 0.74 9.50
N THR A 234 -14.01 0.57 10.49
CA THR A 234 -12.63 0.13 10.29
C THR A 234 -12.58 -1.29 9.73
N SER A 235 -13.42 -2.22 10.22
CA SER A 235 -13.54 -3.57 9.64
C SER A 235 -13.95 -3.52 8.16
N ARG A 236 -14.96 -2.72 7.79
CA ARG A 236 -15.38 -2.60 6.38
C ARG A 236 -14.31 -1.98 5.50
N PHE A 237 -13.59 -0.99 6.02
CA PHE A 237 -12.49 -0.35 5.32
C PHE A 237 -11.33 -1.33 5.09
N ASP A 238 -10.98 -2.12 6.10
CA ASP A 238 -9.95 -3.17 6.04
C ASP A 238 -10.32 -4.25 5.01
N ASP A 239 -11.56 -4.75 5.04
CA ASP A 239 -12.07 -5.72 4.07
C ASP A 239 -12.01 -5.17 2.63
N ALA A 240 -12.42 -3.92 2.43
CA ALA A 240 -12.40 -3.27 1.12
C ALA A 240 -10.96 -3.04 0.61
N TYR A 241 -10.04 -2.69 1.52
CA TYR A 241 -8.63 -2.56 1.18
C TYR A 241 -8.00 -3.91 0.84
N HIS A 242 -8.28 -4.95 1.62
CA HIS A 242 -7.85 -6.32 1.32
C HIS A 242 -8.36 -6.80 -0.04
N ALA A 243 -9.64 -6.57 -0.36
CA ALA A 243 -10.20 -6.90 -1.67
C ALA A 243 -9.50 -6.14 -2.81
N TYR A 244 -9.15 -4.87 -2.60
CA TYR A 244 -8.40 -4.08 -3.58
C TYR A 244 -6.98 -4.62 -3.81
N VAL A 245 -6.25 -4.96 -2.74
CA VAL A 245 -4.89 -5.51 -2.83
C VAL A 245 -4.90 -6.89 -3.51
N VAL A 246 -5.86 -7.74 -3.17
CA VAL A 246 -6.04 -9.04 -3.82
C VAL A 246 -6.38 -8.87 -5.30
N GLY A 247 -7.30 -7.97 -5.64
CA GLY A 247 -7.65 -7.66 -7.03
C GLY A 247 -6.46 -7.12 -7.84
N PHE A 248 -5.66 -6.23 -7.26
CA PHE A 248 -4.47 -5.70 -7.91
C PHE A 248 -3.40 -6.78 -8.12
N SER A 249 -3.12 -7.60 -7.10
CA SER A 249 -2.21 -8.73 -7.23
C SER A 249 -2.67 -9.74 -8.28
N PHE A 250 -3.99 -9.90 -8.45
CA PHE A 250 -4.56 -10.76 -9.48
C PHE A 250 -4.37 -10.18 -10.87
N ASP A 251 -4.64 -8.88 -11.05
CA ASP A 251 -4.48 -8.20 -12.34
C ASP A 251 -3.01 -8.17 -12.79
N ASP A 252 -2.07 -7.96 -11.88
CA ASP A 252 -0.65 -8.03 -12.17
C ASP A 252 -0.22 -9.44 -12.58
N LEU A 253 -0.69 -10.46 -11.85
CA LEU A 253 -0.43 -11.87 -12.19
C LEU A 253 -1.00 -12.23 -13.58
N ARG A 254 -2.20 -11.72 -13.88
CA ARG A 254 -2.85 -11.90 -15.18
C ARG A 254 -2.05 -11.21 -16.30
N LYS A 255 -1.61 -9.97 -16.10
CA LYS A 255 -0.79 -9.24 -17.08
C LYS A 255 0.54 -9.94 -17.35
N GLU A 256 1.24 -10.35 -16.29
CA GLU A 256 2.48 -11.13 -16.42
C GLU A 256 2.23 -12.40 -17.26
N HIS A 257 1.09 -13.08 -17.04
CA HIS A 257 0.72 -14.23 -17.83
C HIS A 257 0.45 -13.89 -19.31
N GLU A 258 -0.35 -12.87 -19.59
CA GLU A 258 -0.67 -12.44 -20.97
C GLU A 258 0.61 -12.06 -21.73
N GLU A 259 1.57 -11.41 -21.07
CA GLU A 259 2.89 -11.10 -21.63
C GLU A 259 3.71 -12.36 -21.92
N ARG A 260 3.80 -13.29 -20.97
CA ARG A 260 4.52 -14.56 -21.15
C ARG A 260 3.91 -15.42 -22.26
N TYR A 261 2.59 -15.50 -22.32
CA TYR A 261 1.88 -16.20 -23.40
C TYR A 261 2.25 -15.60 -24.76
N ARG A 262 2.25 -14.27 -24.87
CA ARG A 262 2.66 -13.57 -26.11
C ARG A 262 4.13 -13.86 -26.46
N GLU A 263 5.03 -13.86 -25.49
CA GLU A 263 6.45 -14.21 -25.70
C GLU A 263 6.61 -15.64 -26.24
N TYR A 264 5.95 -16.62 -25.63
CA TYR A 264 6.03 -18.01 -26.10
C TYR A 264 5.40 -18.18 -27.49
N MET A 265 4.30 -17.47 -27.77
CA MET A 265 3.68 -17.47 -29.09
C MET A 265 4.65 -16.99 -30.18
N VAL A 266 5.39 -15.92 -29.90
CA VAL A 266 6.43 -15.40 -30.80
C VAL A 266 7.54 -16.43 -30.97
N LYS A 267 8.08 -16.99 -29.88
CA LYS A 267 9.14 -18.02 -29.94
C LYS A 267 8.74 -19.25 -30.77
N ILE A 268 7.51 -19.75 -30.61
CA ILE A 268 7.01 -20.90 -31.39
C ILE A 268 6.94 -20.53 -32.87
N ASN A 269 6.36 -19.37 -33.20
CA ASN A 269 6.28 -18.91 -34.58
C ASN A 269 7.67 -18.70 -35.21
N ASP A 270 8.65 -18.22 -34.45
CA ASP A 270 10.02 -18.03 -34.91
C ASP A 270 10.70 -19.37 -35.21
N ILE A 271 10.53 -20.38 -34.32
CA ILE A 271 11.06 -21.73 -34.55
C ILE A 271 10.43 -22.34 -35.81
N VAL A 272 9.11 -22.24 -35.97
CA VAL A 272 8.40 -22.78 -37.15
C VAL A 272 8.86 -22.06 -38.42
N SER A 273 8.91 -20.73 -38.41
CA SER A 273 9.35 -19.94 -39.56
C SER A 273 10.80 -20.25 -39.93
N SER A 274 11.68 -20.37 -38.94
CA SER A 274 13.07 -20.79 -39.14
C SER A 274 13.16 -22.18 -39.75
N SER A 275 12.38 -23.14 -39.23
CA SER A 275 12.34 -24.52 -39.72
C SER A 275 11.89 -24.57 -41.19
N LEU A 276 10.85 -23.80 -41.55
CA LEU A 276 10.30 -23.70 -42.90
C LEU A 276 11.28 -23.04 -43.88
N ILE A 277 11.94 -21.94 -43.48
CA ILE A 277 12.96 -21.29 -44.31
C ILE A 277 14.12 -22.25 -44.57
N LYS A 278 14.59 -22.97 -43.55
CA LYS A 278 15.65 -23.96 -43.72
C LYS A 278 15.19 -25.16 -44.54
N ALA A 279 13.90 -25.52 -44.52
CA ALA A 279 13.34 -26.57 -45.38
C ALA A 279 13.44 -26.24 -46.87
N LEU A 280 13.44 -24.95 -47.25
CA LEU A 280 13.67 -24.54 -48.63
C LEU A 280 15.07 -24.92 -49.15
N MET A 281 16.00 -25.29 -48.26
CA MET A 281 17.31 -25.83 -48.66
C MET A 281 17.19 -27.23 -49.26
N ILE A 282 16.13 -28.02 -48.95
CA ILE A 282 15.94 -29.37 -49.50
C ILE A 282 15.74 -29.34 -51.02
N PRO A 283 14.77 -28.59 -51.59
CA PRO A 283 14.66 -28.46 -53.05
C PRO A 283 15.93 -27.89 -53.70
N GLY A 284 16.62 -26.96 -53.03
CA GLY A 284 17.88 -26.40 -53.52
C GLY A 284 18.99 -27.45 -53.63
N ALA A 285 19.15 -28.30 -52.61
CA ALA A 285 20.11 -29.39 -52.61
C ALA A 285 19.79 -30.45 -53.68
N LEU A 286 18.51 -30.79 -53.85
CA LEU A 286 18.05 -31.69 -54.91
C LEU A 286 18.31 -31.12 -56.31
N TYR A 287 17.98 -29.84 -56.53
CA TYR A 287 18.23 -29.15 -57.80
C TYR A 287 19.72 -29.10 -58.14
N LEU A 288 20.57 -28.76 -57.16
CA LEU A 288 22.02 -28.73 -57.34
C LEU A 288 22.57 -30.13 -57.67
N THR A 289 22.08 -31.16 -56.98
CA THR A 289 22.43 -32.56 -57.27
C THR A 289 22.03 -32.95 -58.69
N ALA A 290 20.78 -32.68 -59.09
CA ALA A 290 20.27 -33.04 -60.41
C ALA A 290 21.02 -32.31 -61.55
N THR A 291 21.19 -30.99 -61.45
CA THR A 291 21.80 -30.17 -62.51
C THR A 291 23.29 -30.42 -62.68
N ARG A 292 24.04 -30.57 -61.58
CA ARG A 292 25.49 -30.80 -61.66
C ARG A 292 25.82 -32.19 -62.20
N THR A 293 25.05 -33.21 -61.85
CA THR A 293 25.21 -34.56 -62.43
C THR A 293 24.88 -34.60 -63.92
N LEU A 294 23.91 -33.79 -64.41
CA LEU A 294 23.57 -33.70 -65.84
C LEU A 294 24.67 -33.05 -66.69
N ALA A 295 25.37 -32.04 -66.17
CA ALA A 295 26.41 -31.31 -66.91
C ALA A 295 27.63 -32.18 -67.27
N ILE A 296 27.86 -33.26 -66.52
CA ILE A 296 29.07 -34.09 -66.59
C ILE A 296 28.97 -35.19 -67.67
N GLN A 297 27.75 -35.65 -68.02
CA GLN A 297 27.55 -36.75 -68.98
C GLN A 297 27.76 -36.38 -70.47
N SER A 298 28.05 -35.13 -70.80
CA SER A 298 28.18 -34.68 -72.19
C SER A 298 29.52 -35.00 -72.86
N SER A 299 30.49 -35.62 -72.17
CA SER A 299 31.84 -35.88 -72.71
C SER A 299 32.09 -37.39 -72.97
N LYS A 300 32.16 -37.78 -74.25
CA LYS A 300 32.29 -39.18 -74.73
C LYS A 300 33.73 -39.73 -74.76
N SER A 301 34.49 -39.62 -73.68
CA SER A 301 35.84 -40.22 -73.58
C SER A 301 35.95 -41.12 -72.34
N LEU A 302 36.63 -42.27 -72.48
CA LEU A 302 36.78 -43.28 -71.42
C LEU A 302 37.58 -42.77 -70.22
N ALA A 303 38.56 -41.87 -70.44
CA ALA A 303 39.27 -41.17 -69.36
C ALA A 303 38.38 -40.16 -68.63
N ASN A 304 37.40 -39.58 -69.33
CA ASN A 304 36.44 -38.64 -68.74
C ASN A 304 35.33 -39.37 -67.96
N ALA A 305 35.12 -40.67 -68.21
CA ALA A 305 34.10 -41.47 -67.53
C ALA A 305 34.47 -41.76 -66.06
N THR A 306 35.75 -41.98 -65.76
CA THR A 306 36.25 -42.16 -64.39
C THR A 306 36.22 -40.85 -63.61
N GLU A 307 36.64 -39.74 -64.23
CA GLU A 307 36.54 -38.40 -63.65
C GLU A 307 35.07 -38.00 -63.38
N ALA A 308 34.17 -38.29 -64.32
CA ALA A 308 32.73 -38.09 -64.17
C ALA A 308 32.13 -38.88 -62.98
N GLY A 309 32.54 -40.15 -62.82
CA GLY A 309 32.13 -40.99 -61.70
C GLY A 309 32.55 -40.42 -60.34
N ILE A 310 33.80 -39.97 -60.23
CA ILE A 310 34.34 -39.37 -58.99
C ILE A 310 33.58 -38.10 -58.62
N VAL A 311 33.30 -37.22 -59.59
CA VAL A 311 32.55 -35.98 -59.34
C VAL A 311 31.09 -36.26 -58.94
N ASN A 312 30.43 -37.23 -59.59
CA ASN A 312 29.06 -37.63 -59.25
C ASN A 312 28.96 -38.22 -57.83
N VAL A 313 29.93 -39.04 -57.42
CA VAL A 313 30.03 -39.54 -56.05
C VAL A 313 30.29 -38.40 -55.06
N GLY A 314 31.18 -37.46 -55.41
CA GLY A 314 31.43 -36.25 -54.61
C GLY A 314 30.18 -35.39 -54.39
N ILE A 315 29.37 -35.18 -55.42
CA ILE A 315 28.08 -34.47 -55.34
C ILE A 315 27.09 -35.24 -54.46
N GLY A 316 27.03 -36.57 -54.59
CA GLY A 316 26.20 -37.42 -53.73
C GLY A 316 26.58 -37.33 -52.25
N ILE A 317 27.87 -37.37 -51.93
CA ILE A 317 28.38 -37.21 -50.56
C ILE A 317 28.03 -35.82 -50.01
N ALA A 318 28.18 -34.76 -50.82
CA ALA A 318 27.82 -33.41 -50.42
C ALA A 318 26.31 -33.27 -50.14
N ALA A 319 25.46 -33.86 -50.98
CA ALA A 319 24.01 -33.86 -50.78
C ALA A 319 23.62 -34.59 -49.49
N ILE A 320 24.23 -35.75 -49.23
CA ILE A 320 24.02 -36.53 -48.00
C ILE A 320 24.48 -35.73 -46.77
N ALA A 321 25.64 -35.07 -46.84
CA ALA A 321 26.15 -34.24 -45.75
C ALA A 321 25.21 -33.07 -45.41
N ILE A 322 24.67 -32.37 -46.42
CA ILE A 322 23.69 -31.30 -46.22
C ILE A 322 22.41 -31.85 -45.55
N CYS A 323 21.92 -33.01 -45.99
CA CYS A 323 20.74 -33.63 -45.41
C CYS A 323 20.96 -34.05 -43.94
N MET A 324 22.17 -34.54 -43.60
CA MET A 324 22.55 -34.86 -42.21
C MET A 324 22.62 -33.63 -41.32
N ILE A 325 23.23 -32.54 -41.78
CA ILE A 325 23.27 -31.27 -41.05
C ILE A 325 21.85 -30.75 -40.84
N TYR A 326 21.00 -30.82 -41.87
CA TYR A 326 19.61 -30.40 -41.78
C TYR A 326 18.79 -31.27 -40.81
N TRP A 327 19.05 -32.58 -40.77
CA TRP A 327 18.46 -33.47 -39.78
C TRP A 327 18.80 -33.06 -38.35
N TRP A 328 20.07 -32.73 -38.08
CA TRP A 328 20.49 -32.24 -36.76
C TRP A 328 19.77 -30.93 -36.39
N ILE A 329 19.65 -30.00 -37.33
CA ILE A 329 18.92 -28.74 -37.11
C ILE A 329 17.45 -29.02 -36.72
N LEU A 330 16.75 -29.90 -37.46
CA LEU A 330 15.36 -30.26 -37.15
C LEU A 330 15.21 -30.97 -35.79
N CYS A 331 16.19 -31.78 -35.40
CA CYS A 331 16.22 -32.38 -34.08
C CYS A 331 16.41 -31.32 -32.98
N ASN A 332 17.28 -30.33 -33.21
CA ASN A 332 17.51 -29.23 -32.27
C ASN A 332 16.26 -28.33 -32.13
N GLU A 333 15.59 -27.99 -33.23
CA GLU A 333 14.35 -27.20 -33.21
C GLU A 333 13.21 -27.94 -32.51
N SER A 334 13.09 -29.26 -32.74
CA SER A 334 12.16 -30.12 -32.01
C SER A 334 12.45 -30.17 -30.51
N SER A 335 13.72 -30.22 -30.11
CA SER A 335 14.13 -30.19 -28.71
C SER A 335 13.82 -28.83 -28.07
N SER A 336 14.09 -27.73 -28.78
CA SER A 336 13.80 -26.38 -28.32
C SER A 336 12.29 -26.19 -28.06
N LEU A 337 11.46 -26.69 -28.97
CA LEU A 337 10.00 -26.65 -28.84
C LEU A 337 9.51 -27.47 -27.63
N SER A 338 10.09 -28.65 -27.41
CA SER A 338 9.81 -29.44 -26.20
C SER A 338 10.25 -28.73 -24.91
N SER A 339 11.37 -28.01 -24.91
CA SER A 339 11.82 -27.23 -23.76
C SER A 339 10.85 -26.10 -23.44
N ILE A 340 10.37 -25.38 -24.47
CA ILE A 340 9.33 -24.35 -24.33
C ILE A 340 8.05 -24.95 -23.73
N LYS A 341 7.64 -26.14 -24.19
CA LYS A 341 6.47 -26.85 -23.66
C LYS A 341 6.59 -27.13 -22.16
N VAL A 342 7.74 -27.64 -21.72
CA VAL A 342 8.00 -27.98 -20.32
C VAL A 342 8.05 -26.72 -19.46
N GLU A 343 8.77 -25.69 -19.91
CA GLU A 343 8.91 -24.42 -19.19
C GLU A 343 7.56 -23.74 -18.99
N TYR A 344 6.75 -23.65 -20.05
CA TYR A 344 5.42 -23.07 -19.99
C TYR A 344 4.49 -23.86 -19.06
N LYS A 345 4.46 -25.20 -19.19
CA LYS A 345 3.65 -26.05 -18.31
C LYS A 345 4.04 -25.92 -16.83
N SER A 346 5.33 -25.74 -16.56
CA SER A 346 5.86 -25.51 -15.20
C SER A 346 5.44 -24.13 -14.65
N LEU A 347 5.63 -23.06 -15.44
CA LEU A 347 5.18 -21.72 -15.09
C LEU A 347 3.68 -21.71 -14.78
N MET A 348 2.92 -22.45 -15.58
CA MET A 348 1.49 -22.56 -15.46
C MET A 348 1.04 -23.29 -14.20
N GLY A 349 1.71 -24.39 -13.86
CA GLY A 349 1.46 -25.10 -12.61
C GLY A 349 1.61 -24.18 -11.40
N ARG A 350 2.66 -23.35 -11.39
CA ARG A 350 2.93 -22.38 -10.31
C ARG A 350 1.88 -21.26 -10.23
N LEU A 351 1.33 -20.85 -11.37
CA LEU A 351 0.28 -19.82 -11.43
C LEU A 351 -1.06 -20.36 -10.93
N ARG A 352 -1.38 -21.60 -11.31
CA ARG A 352 -2.57 -22.32 -10.85
C ARG A 352 -2.58 -22.40 -9.32
N ASP A 353 -1.44 -22.68 -8.71
CA ASP A 353 -1.33 -22.77 -7.24
C ASP A 353 -1.52 -21.41 -6.54
N LYS A 354 -1.35 -20.28 -7.26
CA LYS A 354 -1.46 -18.93 -6.70
C LYS A 354 -2.87 -18.32 -6.75
N SER A 355 -3.76 -18.78 -7.64
CA SER A 355 -5.12 -18.21 -7.70
C SER A 355 -6.15 -19.14 -8.34
N ALA A 356 -7.19 -19.53 -7.59
CA ALA A 356 -8.30 -20.36 -8.05
C ALA A 356 -9.16 -19.69 -9.14
N ASP A 357 -9.38 -18.38 -9.04
CA ASP A 357 -10.29 -17.65 -9.93
C ASP A 357 -9.70 -17.36 -11.32
N ALA A 358 -8.37 -17.36 -11.48
CA ALA A 358 -7.72 -17.16 -12.79
C ALA A 358 -7.79 -18.41 -13.68
N HIS A 359 -8.18 -19.57 -13.13
CA HIS A 359 -8.00 -20.87 -13.76
C HIS A 359 -8.64 -20.95 -15.15
N ARG A 360 -9.86 -20.43 -15.34
CA ARG A 360 -10.59 -20.60 -16.60
C ARG A 360 -9.96 -19.85 -17.76
N ALA A 361 -9.66 -18.56 -17.57
CA ALA A 361 -9.02 -17.76 -18.61
C ALA A 361 -7.62 -18.32 -18.94
N ILE A 362 -6.92 -18.81 -17.91
CA ILE A 362 -5.61 -19.43 -18.05
C ILE A 362 -5.68 -20.75 -18.83
N GLU A 363 -6.68 -21.59 -18.57
CA GLU A 363 -6.85 -22.91 -19.20
C GLU A 363 -7.04 -22.82 -20.71
N ASP A 364 -7.83 -21.83 -21.17
CA ASP A 364 -8.00 -21.55 -22.60
C ASP A 364 -6.67 -21.24 -23.29
N TYR A 365 -5.78 -20.46 -22.65
CA TYR A 365 -4.46 -20.14 -23.20
C TYR A 365 -3.55 -21.38 -23.28
N ILE A 366 -3.64 -22.27 -22.30
CA ILE A 366 -2.86 -23.52 -22.28
C ILE A 366 -3.26 -24.40 -23.45
N GLU A 367 -4.57 -24.59 -23.66
CA GLU A 367 -5.08 -25.45 -24.72
C GLU A 367 -4.65 -24.92 -26.09
N VAL A 368 -4.77 -23.60 -26.30
CA VAL A 368 -4.32 -22.96 -27.55
C VAL A 368 -2.82 -23.14 -27.78
N LEU A 369 -2.00 -22.99 -26.73
CA LEU A 369 -0.55 -23.11 -26.87
C LEU A 369 -0.11 -24.57 -27.07
N ASP A 370 -0.70 -25.53 -26.35
CA ASP A 370 -0.39 -26.95 -26.51
C ASP A 370 -0.77 -27.43 -27.92
N LYS A 371 -1.96 -27.02 -28.42
CA LYS A 371 -2.38 -27.28 -29.80
C LYS A 371 -1.39 -26.71 -30.81
N LYS A 372 -0.90 -25.49 -30.61
CA LYS A 372 0.12 -24.89 -31.49
C LYS A 372 1.46 -25.61 -31.43
N ILE A 373 1.91 -26.00 -30.24
CA ILE A 373 3.14 -26.76 -30.05
C ILE A 373 3.03 -28.11 -30.77
N THR A 374 1.94 -28.86 -30.58
CA THR A 374 1.74 -30.13 -31.27
C THR A 374 1.66 -29.98 -32.78
N ASN A 375 1.02 -28.92 -33.28
CA ASN A 375 1.03 -28.62 -34.72
C ASN A 375 2.46 -28.32 -35.23
N ALA A 376 3.26 -27.59 -34.47
CA ALA A 376 4.65 -27.29 -34.82
C ALA A 376 5.55 -28.55 -34.75
N GLU A 377 5.38 -29.40 -33.74
CA GLU A 377 6.06 -30.71 -33.64
C GLU A 377 5.69 -31.60 -34.83
N SER A 378 4.41 -31.64 -35.21
CA SER A 378 3.93 -32.37 -36.38
C SER A 378 4.52 -31.82 -37.69
N ALA A 379 4.62 -30.51 -37.85
CA ALA A 379 5.21 -29.88 -39.03
C ALA A 379 6.71 -30.22 -39.14
N ILE A 380 7.46 -30.11 -38.05
CA ILE A 380 8.88 -30.52 -37.99
C ILE A 380 9.03 -32.03 -38.25
N GLY A 381 8.11 -32.85 -37.72
CA GLY A 381 8.05 -34.28 -38.00
C GLY A 381 7.85 -34.59 -39.48
N MET A 382 6.96 -33.85 -40.16
CA MET A 382 6.76 -33.98 -41.61
C MET A 382 8.03 -33.58 -42.38
N LEU A 383 8.72 -32.50 -41.98
CA LEU A 383 10.00 -32.08 -42.58
C LEU A 383 11.09 -33.14 -42.42
N LYS A 384 11.15 -33.82 -41.28
CA LYS A 384 12.06 -34.95 -41.05
C LYS A 384 11.79 -36.08 -42.05
N VAL A 385 10.52 -36.44 -42.28
CA VAL A 385 10.14 -37.46 -43.26
C VAL A 385 10.53 -37.04 -44.68
N ILE A 386 10.26 -35.80 -45.06
CA ILE A 386 10.64 -35.26 -46.38
C ILE A 386 12.16 -35.30 -46.57
N ASN A 387 12.95 -34.97 -45.54
CA ASN A 387 14.40 -35.04 -45.59
C ASN A 387 14.89 -36.49 -45.83
N VAL A 388 14.31 -37.48 -45.14
CA VAL A 388 14.63 -38.90 -45.37
C VAL A 388 14.30 -39.32 -46.81
N ILE A 389 13.14 -38.94 -47.33
CA ILE A 389 12.76 -39.21 -48.72
C ILE A 389 13.76 -38.54 -49.69
N SER A 390 14.19 -37.31 -49.40
CA SER A 390 15.19 -36.60 -50.20
C SER A 390 16.53 -37.34 -50.24
N VAL A 391 17.00 -37.87 -49.11
CA VAL A 391 18.23 -38.67 -49.06
C VAL A 391 18.10 -39.93 -49.92
N LEU A 392 16.98 -40.66 -49.80
CA LEU A 392 16.72 -41.85 -50.60
C LEU A 392 16.69 -41.53 -52.09
N ALA A 393 16.02 -40.44 -52.49
CA ALA A 393 15.96 -39.98 -53.86
C ALA A 393 17.36 -39.61 -54.40
N SER A 394 18.18 -38.90 -53.62
CA SER A 394 19.56 -38.57 -54.00
C SER A 394 20.42 -39.82 -54.18
N VAL A 395 20.31 -40.80 -53.29
CA VAL A 395 21.07 -42.06 -53.39
C VAL A 395 20.64 -42.86 -54.62
N ILE A 396 19.34 -43.03 -54.85
CA ILE A 396 18.80 -43.72 -56.03
C ILE A 396 19.26 -43.03 -57.31
N TRP A 397 19.23 -41.69 -57.35
CA TRP A 397 19.67 -40.91 -58.50
C TRP A 397 21.15 -41.12 -58.83
N VAL A 398 22.02 -41.08 -57.81
CA VAL A 398 23.46 -41.32 -57.98
C VAL A 398 23.73 -42.76 -58.44
N LEU A 399 23.05 -43.75 -57.85
CA LEU A 399 23.19 -45.16 -58.24
C LEU A 399 22.72 -45.40 -59.67
N TRP A 400 21.54 -44.88 -60.04
CA TRP A 400 21.03 -45.01 -61.40
C TRP A 400 22.00 -44.44 -62.42
N ARG A 401 22.61 -43.27 -62.13
CA ARG A 401 23.61 -42.65 -63.01
C ARG A 401 24.99 -43.29 -62.99
N PHE A 402 25.29 -44.12 -62.00
CA PHE A 402 26.52 -44.90 -61.99
C PHE A 402 26.39 -46.19 -62.82
N PHE A 403 25.20 -46.80 -62.85
CA PHE A 403 24.95 -48.07 -63.55
C PHE A 403 24.34 -47.90 -64.96
N ALA A 404 23.70 -46.77 -65.27
CA ALA A 404 23.14 -46.44 -66.58
C ALA A 404 23.89 -45.27 -67.23
#